data_AF-A0A8I3A586-F1
#
_entry.id   AF-A0A8I3A586-F1
#
_cell.length_a   1.000
_cell.length_b   1.000
_cell.length_c   1.000
_cell.angle_alpha   90.00
_cell.angle_beta   90.00
_cell.angle_gamma   90.00
#
_symmetry.space_group_name_H-M   'P 1'
#
loop_
_entity.id
_entity.type
_entity.pdbx_description
1 polymer ?
#
loop_
_entity_poly.entity_id
_entity_poly.type
_entity_poly.pdbx_seq_one_letter_code
_entity_poly.pdbx_strand_id
1 'polypeptide(L)'
;MSSQMLHSQLESRPLVDLTDQVVRDSAIQIAGGAFGDVYKCRLYTSGSSSLVAVKSLRYFVSEDPEENQRKLESNNKILRREMGLLRRLEHSNIVPLLGVTHGFGPILAAVLPWMANGTLHSFLKNKGQMLSIVERLKMVHGIGSGLEHLHLLSVFHGDLHSGNVLVDEEQNPRIGDFGLSCTIGKLQPGLSYLQRLSSASNVGAVRWAAPERLSGCKPHPSGDIYSFGCIMFEVLSGDIPWNDKTTYQVVALKLHAHQPPSRPIHTAVEDEHWTLMVRCWSSPQRRPSAREAVIVVQTFSSSAP
;
A
#
# COMPACT_ATOMS: atom_id res chain seq x y z
N MET A 1 32.29 5.51 -5.74
CA MET A 1 31.53 6.42 -4.85
C MET A 1 30.65 5.57 -3.95
N SER A 2 30.74 5.72 -2.62
CA SER A 2 30.03 4.82 -1.68
C SER A 2 28.53 5.11 -1.66
N SER A 3 27.71 4.07 -1.48
CA SER A 3 26.24 4.17 -1.34
C SER A 3 25.81 5.21 -0.29
N GLN A 4 26.62 5.40 0.75
CA GLN A 4 26.40 6.38 1.81
C GLN A 4 26.49 7.85 1.35
N MET A 5 27.35 8.18 0.37
CA MET A 5 27.45 9.55 -0.16
C MET A 5 26.31 9.91 -1.12
N LEU A 6 25.76 8.93 -1.85
CA LEU A 6 24.54 9.15 -2.64
C LEU A 6 23.32 9.32 -1.72
N HIS A 7 23.29 8.57 -0.61
CA HIS A 7 22.23 8.63 0.40
C HIS A 7 22.12 10.00 1.07
N SER A 8 23.24 10.67 1.37
CA SER A 8 23.22 12.00 2.00
C SER A 8 22.77 13.11 1.03
N GLN A 9 23.05 12.97 -0.27
CA GLN A 9 22.63 13.94 -1.29
C GLN A 9 21.12 13.85 -1.62
N LEU A 10 20.52 12.66 -1.53
CA LEU A 10 19.07 12.49 -1.69
C LEU A 10 18.28 12.99 -0.48
N GLU A 11 18.88 13.06 0.71
CA GLU A 11 18.25 13.64 1.91
C GLU A 11 18.19 15.18 1.87
N SER A 12 19.10 15.85 1.15
CA SER A 12 19.25 17.31 1.18
C SER A 12 18.45 18.09 0.13
N ARG A 13 17.84 17.44 -0.87
CA ARG A 13 16.99 18.15 -1.85
C ARG A 13 15.69 18.60 -1.15
N PRO A 14 15.26 19.87 -1.28
CA PRO A 14 13.99 20.30 -0.71
C PRO A 14 12.82 19.55 -1.36
N LEU A 15 11.73 19.32 -0.61
CA LEU A 15 10.48 18.84 -1.18
C LEU A 15 9.98 19.89 -2.18
N VAL A 16 9.47 19.45 -3.33
CA VAL A 16 8.92 20.36 -4.35
C VAL A 16 7.60 20.92 -3.81
N ASP A 17 7.55 22.22 -3.55
CA ASP A 17 6.31 22.90 -3.16
C ASP A 17 5.48 23.21 -4.41
N LEU A 18 4.26 22.68 -4.43
CA LEU A 18 3.29 22.80 -5.52
C LEU A 18 2.05 23.61 -5.10
N THR A 19 2.12 24.34 -3.99
CA THR A 19 0.98 25.09 -3.42
C THR A 19 0.31 25.99 -4.45
N ASP A 20 1.08 26.77 -5.21
CA ASP A 20 0.54 27.70 -6.22
C ASP A 20 0.15 27.03 -7.54
N GLN A 21 0.44 25.73 -7.70
CA GLN A 21 0.22 24.96 -8.93
C GLN A 21 -0.97 24.00 -8.80
N VAL A 22 -1.46 23.75 -7.59
CA VAL A 22 -2.53 22.78 -7.31
C VAL A 22 -3.85 23.50 -7.10
N VAL A 23 -4.83 23.20 -7.94
CA VAL A 23 -6.20 23.72 -7.82
C VAL A 23 -7.15 22.58 -7.51
N ARG A 24 -7.98 22.76 -6.49
CA ARG A 24 -9.03 21.79 -6.12
C ARG A 24 -10.05 21.68 -7.25
N ASP A 25 -10.34 20.44 -7.66
CA ASP A 25 -11.50 20.18 -8.49
C ASP A 25 -12.73 20.24 -7.55
N SER A 26 -13.54 21.30 -7.67
CA SER A 26 -14.54 21.71 -6.67
C SER A 26 -15.69 20.72 -6.45
N ALA A 27 -15.71 19.60 -7.17
CA ALA A 27 -16.85 18.69 -7.19
C ALA A 27 -16.74 17.47 -6.25
N ILE A 28 -15.57 16.99 -5.81
CA ILE A 28 -15.53 15.66 -5.16
C ILE A 28 -14.39 15.49 -4.14
N GLN A 29 -14.73 15.36 -2.84
CA GLN A 29 -13.92 14.61 -1.88
C GLN A 29 -14.13 13.12 -2.20
N ILE A 30 -13.12 12.45 -2.76
CA ILE A 30 -13.34 11.12 -3.37
C ILE A 30 -13.30 9.99 -2.34
N ALA A 31 -12.52 10.14 -1.26
CA ALA A 31 -12.49 9.14 -0.20
C ALA A 31 -11.99 9.73 1.12
N GLY A 32 -12.72 9.44 2.20
CA GLY A 32 -12.26 9.57 3.57
C GLY A 32 -11.76 8.22 4.07
N GLY A 33 -10.43 8.03 4.13
CA GLY A 33 -9.82 6.80 4.65
C GLY A 33 -9.44 6.93 6.13
N ALA A 34 -8.93 5.85 6.71
CA ALA A 34 -8.40 5.83 8.08
C ALA A 34 -7.20 6.77 8.29
N PHE A 35 -6.47 7.08 7.22
CA PHE A 35 -5.21 7.83 7.25
C PHE A 35 -5.34 9.28 6.82
N GLY A 36 -6.51 9.75 6.36
CA GLY A 36 -6.66 11.11 5.87
C GLY A 36 -7.75 11.29 4.82
N ASP A 37 -7.85 12.51 4.33
CA ASP A 37 -8.74 12.90 3.25
C ASP A 37 -7.95 12.97 1.94
N VAL A 38 -8.55 12.43 0.87
CA VAL A 38 -7.99 12.48 -0.49
C VAL A 38 -8.87 13.37 -1.36
N TYR A 39 -8.25 14.39 -1.94
CA TYR A 39 -8.89 15.35 -2.84
C TYR A 39 -8.42 15.11 -4.26
N LYS A 40 -9.34 15.16 -5.22
CA LYS A 40 -8.98 15.23 -6.64
C LYS A 40 -8.71 16.68 -7.01
N CYS A 41 -7.56 16.92 -7.61
CA CYS A 41 -7.09 18.25 -7.97
C CYS A 41 -6.50 18.25 -9.39
N ARG A 42 -6.30 19.44 -9.94
CA ARG A 42 -5.47 19.66 -11.12
C ARG A 42 -4.15 20.28 -10.72
N LEU A 43 -3.06 19.73 -11.24
CA LEU A 43 -1.72 20.31 -11.16
C LEU A 43 -1.43 21.01 -12.49
N TYR A 44 -1.08 22.29 -12.42
CA TYR A 44 -0.68 23.09 -13.58
C TYR A 44 0.84 23.23 -13.61
N THR A 45 1.46 22.69 -14.65
CA THR A 45 2.90 22.86 -14.94
C THR A 45 3.05 23.65 -16.24
N SER A 46 4.22 24.24 -16.51
CA SER A 46 4.47 25.15 -17.64
C SER A 46 3.92 24.65 -18.99
N GLY A 47 2.67 25.01 -19.30
CA GLY A 47 1.95 24.67 -20.54
C GLY A 47 1.04 23.44 -20.50
N SER A 48 0.90 22.73 -19.38
CA SER A 48 0.02 21.54 -19.29
C SER A 48 -0.70 21.44 -17.95
N SER A 49 -1.77 20.63 -17.90
CA SER A 49 -2.43 20.28 -16.65
C SER A 49 -2.63 18.79 -16.56
N SER A 50 -2.40 18.21 -15.38
CA SER A 50 -2.67 16.79 -15.09
C SER A 50 -3.56 16.65 -13.87
N LEU A 51 -4.26 15.52 -13.78
CA LEU A 51 -5.02 15.17 -12.59
C LEU A 51 -4.07 14.63 -11.52
N VAL A 52 -4.24 15.10 -10.29
CA VAL A 52 -3.48 14.66 -9.12
C VAL A 52 -4.40 14.34 -7.96
N ALA A 53 -3.93 13.48 -7.06
CA ALA A 53 -4.53 13.24 -5.76
C ALA A 53 -3.75 14.03 -4.71
N VAL A 54 -4.45 14.81 -3.89
CA VAL A 54 -3.88 15.47 -2.71
C VAL A 54 -4.32 14.72 -1.47
N LYS A 55 -3.38 14.11 -0.76
CA LYS A 55 -3.63 13.37 0.49
C LYS A 55 -3.23 14.24 1.68
N SER A 56 -4.20 14.51 2.55
CA SER A 56 -4.01 15.32 3.77
C SER A 56 -4.36 14.52 5.02
N LEU A 57 -3.56 14.62 6.09
CA LEU A 57 -3.88 13.99 7.36
C LEU A 57 -5.02 14.76 8.05
N ARG A 58 -5.98 14.03 8.60
CA ARG A 58 -7.01 14.63 9.46
C ARG A 58 -6.38 15.14 10.75
N TYR A 59 -6.74 16.36 11.10
CA TYR A 59 -6.31 17.00 12.32
C TYR A 59 -7.54 17.38 13.15
N PHE A 60 -7.69 16.74 14.30
CA PHE A 60 -8.78 17.02 15.23
C PHE A 60 -8.27 17.96 16.32
N VAL A 61 -8.91 19.13 16.41
CA VAL A 61 -8.60 20.16 17.41
C VAL A 61 -9.20 19.73 18.76
N SER A 62 -8.37 19.64 19.80
CA SER A 62 -8.82 19.53 21.19
C SER A 62 -9.08 20.90 21.80
N GLU A 63 -9.77 20.97 22.93
CA GLU A 63 -9.95 22.24 23.67
C GLU A 63 -8.64 22.76 24.26
N ASP A 64 -7.68 21.87 24.54
CA ASP A 64 -6.34 22.22 25.03
C ASP A 64 -5.41 22.69 23.88
N PRO A 65 -4.99 23.98 23.87
CA PRO A 65 -4.07 24.52 22.88
C PRO A 65 -2.66 23.88 22.91
N GLU A 66 -2.17 23.46 24.08
CA GLU A 66 -0.86 22.82 24.20
C GLU A 66 -0.89 21.39 23.65
N GLU A 67 -2.00 20.68 23.83
CA GLU A 67 -2.22 19.38 23.20
C GLU A 67 -2.29 19.51 21.68
N ASN A 68 -2.99 20.53 21.17
CA ASN A 68 -3.03 20.85 19.75
C ASN A 68 -1.63 21.09 19.17
N GLN A 69 -0.84 21.96 19.79
CA GLN A 69 0.52 22.25 19.31
C GLN A 69 1.38 20.97 19.26
N ARG A 70 1.33 20.14 20.31
CA ARG A 70 2.05 18.85 20.36
C ARG A 70 1.60 17.89 19.26
N LYS A 71 0.28 17.78 19.01
CA LYS A 71 -0.27 16.95 17.92
C LYS A 71 0.19 17.44 16.56
N LEU A 72 0.16 18.76 16.33
CA LEU A 72 0.56 19.38 15.07
C LEU A 72 2.04 19.11 14.76
N GLU A 73 2.92 19.30 15.75
CA GLU A 73 4.35 19.03 15.62
C GLU A 73 4.63 17.55 15.35
N SER A 74 3.96 16.65 16.09
CA SER A 74 4.09 15.21 15.92
C SER A 74 3.65 14.75 14.53
N ASN A 75 2.48 15.19 14.07
CA ASN A 75 1.95 14.83 12.75
C ASN A 75 2.80 15.37 11.61
N ASN A 76 3.28 16.62 11.72
CA ASN A 76 4.22 17.19 10.75
C ASN A 76 5.53 16.40 10.68
N LYS A 77 6.04 15.92 11.82
CA LYS A 77 7.24 15.08 11.88
C LYS A 77 7.03 13.71 11.21
N ILE A 78 5.87 13.10 11.42
CA ILE A 78 5.50 11.82 10.78
C ILE A 78 5.43 11.99 9.26
N LEU A 79 4.73 13.02 8.78
CA LEU A 79 4.59 13.27 7.34
C LEU A 79 5.90 13.59 6.65
N ARG A 80 6.74 14.47 7.23
CA ARG A 80 8.05 14.77 6.64
C ARG A 80 8.90 13.52 6.48
N ARG A 81 8.78 12.56 7.41
CA ARG A 81 9.45 11.25 7.31
C ARG A 81 8.84 10.39 6.22
N GLU A 82 7.52 10.29 6.15
CA GLU A 82 6.83 9.55 5.08
C GLU A 82 7.16 10.11 3.70
N MET A 83 7.11 11.43 3.53
CA MET A 83 7.49 12.13 2.30
C MET A 83 8.97 11.93 1.96
N GLY A 84 9.85 11.96 2.97
CA GLY A 84 11.27 11.66 2.79
C GLY A 84 11.54 10.21 2.35
N LEU A 85 10.73 9.26 2.83
CA LEU A 85 10.76 7.86 2.38
C LEU A 85 10.24 7.74 0.95
N LEU A 86 9.03 8.23 0.67
CA LEU A 86 8.41 8.20 -0.66
C LEU A 86 9.29 8.83 -1.75
N ARG A 87 10.00 9.91 -1.42
CA ARG A 87 10.94 10.57 -2.33
C ARG A 87 12.08 9.65 -2.78
N ARG A 88 12.42 8.62 -2.00
CA ARG A 88 13.50 7.67 -2.31
C ARG A 88 13.00 6.44 -3.06
N LEU A 89 11.68 6.27 -3.17
CA LEU A 89 11.06 5.11 -3.80
C LEU A 89 10.76 5.43 -5.27
N GLU A 90 11.72 5.14 -6.13
CA GLU A 90 11.60 5.32 -7.58
C GLU A 90 11.40 3.97 -8.25
N HIS A 91 10.14 3.61 -8.49
CA HIS A 91 9.76 2.36 -9.16
C HIS A 91 8.42 2.51 -9.89
N SER A 92 8.25 1.86 -11.05
CA SER A 92 7.02 1.92 -11.86
C SER A 92 5.79 1.41 -11.09
N ASN A 93 5.97 0.38 -10.25
CA ASN A 93 4.91 -0.20 -9.41
C ASN A 93 4.84 0.35 -7.98
N ILE A 94 5.36 1.56 -7.75
CA ILE A 94 5.18 2.32 -6.51
C ILE A 94 4.57 3.68 -6.88
N VAL A 95 3.64 4.18 -6.06
CA VAL A 95 3.07 5.51 -6.25
C VAL A 95 4.14 6.57 -5.97
N PRO A 96 4.56 7.38 -6.96
CA PRO A 96 5.59 8.39 -6.75
C PRO A 96 5.03 9.61 -6.00
N LEU A 97 5.89 10.30 -5.26
CA LEU A 97 5.60 11.61 -4.69
C LEU A 97 5.95 12.70 -5.71
N LEU A 98 4.96 13.47 -6.17
CA LEU A 98 5.20 14.59 -7.09
C LEU A 98 5.72 15.83 -6.33
N GLY A 99 5.20 16.04 -5.13
CA GLY A 99 5.54 17.19 -4.31
C GLY A 99 4.61 17.32 -3.11
N VAL A 100 4.57 18.52 -2.55
CA VAL A 100 3.78 18.85 -1.37
C VAL A 100 2.98 20.12 -1.59
N THR A 101 1.90 20.30 -0.84
CA THR A 101 1.05 21.50 -0.96
C THR A 101 0.49 21.91 0.39
N HIS A 102 0.31 23.22 0.59
CA HIS A 102 -0.45 23.79 1.70
C HIS A 102 -1.92 24.00 1.30
N GLY A 103 -2.74 24.46 2.24
CA GLY A 103 -4.14 24.83 1.98
C GLY A 103 -5.12 23.66 1.98
N PHE A 104 -4.72 22.46 2.41
CA PHE A 104 -5.57 21.26 2.57
C PHE A 104 -5.78 20.85 4.04
N GLY A 105 -5.62 21.80 4.95
CA GLY A 105 -5.66 21.61 6.40
C GLY A 105 -4.50 22.36 7.09
N PRO A 106 -4.35 22.21 8.41
CA PRO A 106 -3.25 22.81 9.17
C PRO A 106 -1.91 22.09 8.95
N ILE A 107 -1.93 20.93 8.29
CA ILE A 107 -0.79 20.07 8.04
C ILE A 107 -0.49 20.05 6.54
N LEU A 108 0.80 19.95 6.20
CA LEU A 108 1.29 19.78 4.82
C LEU A 108 0.65 18.55 4.16
N ALA A 109 0.21 18.67 2.91
CA ALA A 109 -0.39 17.56 2.17
C ALA A 109 0.55 17.02 1.07
N ALA A 110 0.42 15.74 0.77
CA ALA A 110 1.19 15.07 -0.29
C ALA A 110 0.45 15.19 -1.64
N VAL A 111 1.19 15.52 -2.70
CA VAL A 111 0.68 15.55 -4.08
C VAL A 111 1.16 14.29 -4.80
N LEU A 112 0.23 13.48 -5.27
CA LEU A 112 0.46 12.18 -5.90
C LEU A 112 -0.23 12.16 -7.29
N PRO A 113 0.21 11.32 -8.24
CA PRO A 113 -0.54 11.15 -9.49
C PRO A 113 -1.95 10.62 -9.22
N TRP A 114 -2.93 11.07 -10.00
CA TRP A 114 -4.27 10.53 -9.93
C TRP A 114 -4.32 9.11 -10.52
N MET A 115 -4.80 8.14 -9.73
CA MET A 115 -4.93 6.75 -10.17
C MET A 115 -6.34 6.52 -10.72
N ALA A 116 -6.49 6.57 -12.04
CA ALA A 116 -7.78 6.63 -12.73
C ALA A 116 -8.69 5.42 -12.46
N ASN A 117 -8.10 4.26 -12.18
CA ASN A 117 -8.84 3.02 -11.91
C ASN A 117 -9.01 2.75 -10.40
N GLY A 118 -8.61 3.68 -9.52
CA GLY A 118 -8.83 3.60 -8.07
C GLY A 118 -7.96 2.55 -7.38
N THR A 119 -8.47 1.97 -6.29
CA THR A 119 -7.80 0.87 -5.56
C THR A 119 -7.93 -0.44 -6.33
N LEU A 120 -6.95 -1.33 -6.21
CA LEU A 120 -6.99 -2.67 -6.78
C LEU A 120 -8.24 -3.43 -6.32
N HIS A 121 -8.63 -3.28 -5.06
CA HIS A 121 -9.87 -3.86 -4.53
C HIS A 121 -11.11 -3.43 -5.32
N SER A 122 -11.28 -2.12 -5.53
CA SER A 122 -12.43 -1.58 -6.28
C SER A 122 -12.34 -1.93 -7.76
N PHE A 123 -11.13 -1.92 -8.32
CA PHE A 123 -10.86 -2.28 -9.70
C PHE A 123 -11.23 -3.74 -9.98
N LEU A 124 -10.79 -4.69 -9.15
CA LEU A 124 -11.12 -6.11 -9.30
C LEU A 124 -12.62 -6.36 -9.12
N LYS A 125 -13.29 -5.67 -8.19
CA LYS A 125 -14.74 -5.77 -8.02
C LYS A 125 -15.50 -5.34 -9.27
N ASN A 126 -15.06 -4.28 -9.93
CA ASN A 126 -15.79 -3.68 -11.06
C ASN A 126 -15.40 -4.27 -12.43
N LYS A 127 -14.11 -4.58 -12.63
CA LYS A 127 -13.54 -4.99 -13.92
C LYS A 127 -12.89 -6.37 -13.89
N GLY A 128 -12.73 -6.99 -12.71
CA GLY A 128 -11.98 -8.23 -12.55
C GLY A 128 -12.46 -9.35 -13.47
N GLN A 129 -13.78 -9.54 -13.60
CA GLN A 129 -14.35 -10.58 -14.47
C GLN A 129 -13.97 -10.44 -15.95
N MET A 130 -13.58 -9.24 -16.41
CA MET A 130 -13.14 -8.99 -17.78
C MET A 130 -11.64 -9.23 -17.99
N LEU A 131 -10.85 -9.37 -16.91
CA LEU A 131 -9.41 -9.56 -17.01
C LEU A 131 -9.07 -11.00 -17.37
N SER A 132 -8.29 -11.14 -18.43
CA SER A 132 -7.61 -12.39 -18.78
C SER A 132 -6.62 -12.82 -17.70
N ILE A 133 -6.24 -14.10 -17.71
CA ILE A 133 -5.20 -14.61 -16.81
C ILE A 133 -3.87 -13.88 -17.01
N VAL A 134 -3.52 -13.53 -18.26
CA VAL A 134 -2.29 -12.79 -18.59
C VAL A 134 -2.30 -11.40 -17.96
N GLU A 135 -3.41 -10.67 -18.01
CA GLU A 135 -3.54 -9.36 -17.36
C GLU A 135 -3.45 -9.48 -15.85
N ARG A 136 -4.10 -10.48 -15.25
CA ARG A 136 -4.02 -10.74 -13.81
C ARG A 136 -2.59 -11.08 -13.37
N LEU A 137 -1.88 -11.93 -14.10
CA LEU A 137 -0.49 -12.27 -13.82
C LEU A 137 0.44 -11.06 -13.98
N LYS A 138 0.21 -10.19 -14.97
CA LYS A 138 0.93 -8.90 -15.08
C LYS A 138 0.70 -8.03 -13.85
N MET A 139 -0.53 -7.98 -13.31
CA MET A 139 -0.79 -7.24 -12.08
C MET A 139 -0.05 -7.85 -10.88
N VAL A 140 -0.11 -9.18 -10.69
CA VAL A 140 0.62 -9.87 -9.61
C VAL A 140 2.12 -9.60 -9.72
N HIS A 141 2.69 -9.70 -10.93
CA HIS A 141 4.09 -9.44 -11.21
C HIS A 141 4.49 -8.01 -10.85
N GLY A 142 3.71 -7.01 -11.29
CA GLY A 142 3.97 -5.61 -10.97
C GLY A 142 3.95 -5.33 -9.46
N ILE A 143 2.98 -5.87 -8.73
CA ILE A 143 2.92 -5.74 -7.26
C ILE A 143 4.13 -6.41 -6.61
N GLY A 144 4.51 -7.61 -7.06
CA GLY A 144 5.69 -8.31 -6.57
C GLY A 144 6.98 -7.51 -6.82
N SER A 145 7.12 -6.93 -8.01
CA SER A 145 8.29 -6.12 -8.40
C SER A 145 8.41 -4.84 -7.57
N GLY A 146 7.29 -4.15 -7.32
CA GLY A 146 7.25 -3.02 -6.38
C GLY A 146 7.64 -3.44 -4.96
N LEU A 147 7.16 -4.60 -4.50
CA LEU A 147 7.49 -5.11 -3.17
C LEU A 147 8.97 -5.52 -3.03
N GLU A 148 9.53 -6.14 -4.07
CA GLU A 148 10.96 -6.45 -4.15
C GLU A 148 11.81 -5.18 -4.02
N HIS A 149 11.45 -4.12 -4.75
CA HIS A 149 12.13 -2.83 -4.67
C HIS A 149 12.11 -2.26 -3.24
N LEU A 150 10.96 -2.31 -2.55
CA LEU A 150 10.85 -1.88 -1.15
C LEU A 150 11.80 -2.68 -0.24
N HIS A 151 11.77 -4.01 -0.35
CA HIS A 151 12.59 -4.88 0.50
C HIS A 151 14.08 -4.72 0.23
N LEU A 152 14.49 -4.49 -1.02
CA LEU A 152 15.87 -4.16 -1.39
C LEU A 152 16.37 -2.88 -0.71
N LEU A 153 15.48 -1.88 -0.56
CA LEU A 153 15.76 -0.64 0.17
C LEU A 153 15.55 -0.75 1.68
N SER A 154 15.33 -1.97 2.20
CA SER A 154 15.06 -2.21 3.62
C SER A 154 13.84 -1.46 4.15
N VAL A 155 12.84 -1.25 3.28
CA VAL A 155 11.54 -0.66 3.58
C VAL A 155 10.50 -1.77 3.61
N PHE A 156 9.76 -1.86 4.72
CA PHE A 156 8.65 -2.80 4.87
C PHE A 156 7.35 -2.02 4.85
N HIS A 157 6.37 -2.48 4.09
CA HIS A 157 5.10 -1.78 3.97
C HIS A 157 4.30 -1.87 5.27
N GLY A 158 4.20 -3.08 5.84
CA GLY A 158 3.60 -3.33 7.15
C GLY A 158 2.07 -3.25 7.21
N ASP A 159 1.43 -2.95 6.08
CA ASP A 159 -0.02 -2.84 5.87
C ASP A 159 -0.40 -3.04 4.40
N LEU A 160 0.29 -3.97 3.72
CA LEU A 160 0.02 -4.25 2.32
C LEU A 160 -1.32 -5.00 2.18
N HIS A 161 -2.25 -4.45 1.39
CA HIS A 161 -3.52 -5.07 1.00
C HIS A 161 -4.03 -4.43 -0.30
N SER A 162 -5.05 -4.99 -0.94
CA SER A 162 -5.57 -4.50 -2.24
C SER A 162 -6.21 -3.10 -2.18
N GLY A 163 -6.48 -2.56 -0.99
CA GLY A 163 -6.89 -1.17 -0.80
C GLY A 163 -5.72 -0.18 -0.86
N ASN A 164 -4.50 -0.65 -0.55
CA ASN A 164 -3.26 0.14 -0.60
C ASN A 164 -2.47 -0.10 -1.90
N VAL A 165 -3.00 -0.90 -2.82
CA VAL A 165 -2.51 -0.96 -4.21
C VAL A 165 -3.47 -0.14 -5.06
N LEU A 166 -2.96 0.83 -5.80
CA LEU A 166 -3.72 1.64 -6.74
C LEU A 166 -3.49 1.17 -8.18
N VAL A 167 -4.40 1.52 -9.08
CA VAL A 167 -4.33 1.13 -10.50
C VAL A 167 -4.35 2.39 -11.37
N ASP A 168 -3.32 2.58 -12.18
CA ASP A 168 -3.23 3.72 -13.10
C ASP A 168 -4.11 3.54 -14.35
N GLU A 169 -4.09 4.51 -15.27
CA GLU A 169 -4.96 4.52 -16.44
C GLU A 169 -4.69 3.37 -17.41
N GLU A 170 -3.44 2.93 -17.51
CA GLU A 170 -3.00 1.77 -18.29
C GLU A 170 -3.14 0.42 -17.54
N GLN A 171 -3.86 0.40 -16.42
CA GLN A 171 -4.11 -0.78 -15.59
C GLN A 171 -2.85 -1.36 -14.90
N ASN A 172 -1.78 -0.58 -14.75
CA ASN A 172 -0.62 -1.00 -13.99
C ASN A 172 -0.87 -0.81 -12.49
N PRO A 173 -0.54 -1.81 -11.65
CA PRO A 173 -0.66 -1.69 -10.21
C PRO A 173 0.51 -0.90 -9.62
N ARG A 174 0.21 -0.08 -8.61
CA ARG A 174 1.19 0.73 -7.87
C ARG A 174 0.93 0.64 -6.38
N ILE A 175 1.92 0.18 -5.63
CA ILE A 175 1.87 0.14 -4.16
C ILE A 175 1.88 1.59 -3.64
N GLY A 176 0.90 1.94 -2.82
CA GLY A 176 0.76 3.25 -2.20
C GLY A 176 0.43 3.14 -0.71
N ASP A 177 0.21 4.28 -0.08
CA ASP A 177 -0.09 4.40 1.37
C ASP A 177 0.98 3.82 2.30
N PHE A 178 2.07 4.56 2.46
CA PHE A 178 3.22 4.19 3.28
C PHE A 178 3.11 4.66 4.73
N GLY A 179 1.91 5.00 5.20
CA GLY A 179 1.68 5.55 6.54
C GLY A 179 2.19 4.64 7.67
N LEU A 180 2.29 3.32 7.43
CA LEU A 180 2.81 2.33 8.37
C LEU A 180 4.17 1.74 7.98
N SER A 181 4.79 2.29 6.93
CA SER A 181 6.07 1.80 6.46
C SER A 181 7.17 2.04 7.48
N CYS A 182 8.08 1.07 7.61
CA CYS A 182 9.23 1.19 8.50
C CYS A 182 10.52 0.85 7.77
N THR A 183 11.60 1.54 8.14
CA THR A 183 12.96 1.20 7.74
C THR A 183 13.63 0.41 8.85
N ILE A 184 14.48 -0.56 8.50
CA ILE A 184 15.31 -1.30 9.47
C ILE A 184 16.00 -0.32 10.43
N GLY A 185 15.75 -0.46 11.73
CA GLY A 185 16.34 0.36 12.80
C GLY A 185 15.58 1.64 13.18
N LYS A 186 14.53 2.04 12.45
CA LYS A 186 13.66 3.18 12.79
C LYS A 186 12.23 2.69 13.02
N LEU A 187 11.91 2.30 14.25
CA LEU A 187 10.53 2.03 14.66
C LEU A 187 9.76 3.35 14.67
N GLN A 188 8.61 3.41 13.98
CA GLN A 188 7.67 4.51 14.15
C GLN A 188 7.04 4.39 15.55
N PRO A 189 7.18 5.40 16.43
CA PRO A 189 6.36 5.48 17.65
C PRO A 189 5.01 6.09 17.25
N GLY A 190 3.92 5.32 17.36
CA GLY A 190 2.57 5.83 17.14
C GLY A 190 1.54 4.73 16.91
N LEU A 191 0.46 4.73 17.70
CA LEU A 191 -0.72 3.84 17.77
C LEU A 191 -0.47 2.34 17.45
N SER A 192 -0.92 1.45 18.32
CA SER A 192 -0.88 0.01 18.02
C SER A 192 -1.62 -0.29 16.71
N TYR A 193 -1.16 -1.29 15.94
CA TYR A 193 -1.83 -1.72 14.71
C TYR A 193 -3.34 -1.97 14.92
N LEU A 194 -3.69 -2.53 16.07
CA LEU A 194 -5.06 -2.78 16.51
C LEU A 194 -5.88 -1.50 16.71
N GLN A 195 -5.28 -0.41 17.23
CA GLN A 195 -5.97 0.89 17.39
C GLN A 195 -6.29 1.58 16.06
N ARG A 196 -5.69 1.15 14.93
CA ARG A 196 -6.01 1.68 13.59
C ARG A 196 -6.96 0.77 12.80
N LEU A 197 -7.02 -0.51 13.14
CA LEU A 197 -8.01 -1.46 12.63
C LEU A 197 -9.43 -1.18 13.15
N SER A 198 -9.57 -0.45 14.27
CA SER A 198 -10.87 -0.07 14.86
C SER A 198 -11.58 1.08 14.12
N SER A 199 -10.97 1.70 13.12
CA SER A 199 -11.67 2.62 12.23
C SER A 199 -12.62 1.83 11.32
N ALA A 200 -13.88 2.27 11.21
CA ALA A 200 -14.96 1.54 10.53
C ALA A 200 -14.67 1.18 9.06
N SER A 201 -13.70 1.85 8.43
CA SER A 201 -13.23 1.60 7.06
C SER A 201 -12.16 0.49 6.93
N ASN A 202 -11.56 0.02 8.04
CA ASN A 202 -10.41 -0.90 8.04
C ASN A 202 -10.74 -2.34 8.48
N VAL A 203 -12.01 -2.66 8.71
CA VAL A 203 -12.48 -4.00 9.13
C VAL A 203 -12.10 -5.09 8.09
N GLY A 204 -11.71 -4.71 6.87
CA GLY A 204 -11.19 -5.60 5.83
C GLY A 204 -9.69 -5.92 5.89
N ALA A 205 -8.81 -5.01 6.31
CA ALA A 205 -7.34 -5.15 6.16
C ALA A 205 -6.77 -6.40 6.87
N VAL A 206 -7.45 -6.84 7.95
CA VAL A 206 -7.15 -8.07 8.69
C VAL A 206 -7.04 -9.30 7.79
N ARG A 207 -7.77 -9.35 6.67
CA ARG A 207 -7.75 -10.47 5.72
C ARG A 207 -6.41 -10.62 5.01
N TRP A 208 -5.68 -9.54 4.78
CA TRP A 208 -4.35 -9.60 4.18
C TRP A 208 -3.23 -9.66 5.23
N ALA A 209 -3.49 -9.20 6.46
CA ALA A 209 -2.48 -9.15 7.52
C ALA A 209 -1.97 -10.55 7.94
N ALA A 210 -0.65 -10.65 8.15
CA ALA A 210 -0.01 -11.86 8.66
C ALA A 210 -0.38 -12.14 10.14
N PRO A 211 -0.40 -13.41 10.59
CA PRO A 211 -0.73 -13.77 11.96
C PRO A 211 0.15 -13.04 13.00
N GLU A 212 1.45 -12.96 12.78
CA GLU A 212 2.37 -12.27 13.70
C GLU A 212 2.08 -10.76 13.80
N ARG A 213 1.53 -10.16 12.75
CA ARG A 213 1.13 -8.74 12.74
C ARG A 213 -0.10 -8.53 13.62
N LEU A 214 -1.04 -9.47 13.58
CA LEU A 214 -2.24 -9.47 14.42
C LEU A 214 -1.90 -9.68 15.91
N SER A 215 -0.86 -10.47 16.20
CA SER A 215 -0.32 -10.68 17.54
C SER A 215 0.52 -9.51 18.08
N GLY A 216 0.64 -8.41 17.32
CA GLY A 216 1.36 -7.21 17.74
C GLY A 216 2.89 -7.30 17.59
N CYS A 217 3.41 -8.29 16.87
CA CYS A 217 4.84 -8.35 16.58
C CYS A 217 5.28 -7.15 15.72
N LYS A 218 6.58 -6.83 15.81
CA LYS A 218 7.20 -5.77 15.01
C LYS A 218 7.06 -6.09 13.51
N PRO A 219 6.87 -5.08 12.64
CA PRO A 219 6.86 -5.30 11.20
C PRO A 219 8.16 -5.98 10.71
N HIS A 220 8.02 -6.87 9.73
CA HIS A 220 9.09 -7.67 9.15
C HIS A 220 8.76 -7.95 7.67
N PRO A 221 9.75 -8.09 6.75
CA PRO A 221 9.50 -8.35 5.33
C PRO A 221 8.55 -9.53 5.09
N SER A 222 8.70 -10.59 5.89
CA SER A 222 7.86 -11.80 5.79
C SER A 222 6.37 -11.50 5.95
N GLY A 223 6.01 -10.46 6.71
CA GLY A 223 4.63 -10.01 6.87
C GLY A 223 4.06 -9.48 5.55
N ASP A 224 4.84 -8.70 4.81
CA ASP A 224 4.42 -8.21 3.48
C ASP A 224 4.32 -9.37 2.48
N ILE A 225 5.15 -10.40 2.58
CA ILE A 225 5.07 -11.60 1.72
C ILE A 225 3.77 -12.36 1.95
N TYR A 226 3.30 -12.44 3.20
CA TYR A 226 2.01 -13.03 3.52
C TYR A 226 0.88 -12.22 2.87
N SER A 227 0.90 -10.90 3.04
CA SER A 227 -0.03 -9.97 2.39
C SER A 227 -0.03 -10.11 0.88
N PHE A 228 1.15 -10.25 0.27
CA PHE A 228 1.31 -10.48 -1.16
C PHE A 228 0.62 -11.77 -1.61
N GLY A 229 0.77 -12.88 -0.87
CA GLY A 229 0.03 -14.12 -1.14
C GLY A 229 -1.49 -13.93 -1.10
N CYS A 230 -2.00 -13.14 -0.16
CA CYS A 230 -3.43 -12.78 -0.11
C CYS A 230 -3.87 -11.91 -1.29
N ILE A 231 -3.05 -10.97 -1.75
CA ILE A 231 -3.33 -10.16 -2.95
C ILE A 231 -3.30 -11.03 -4.20
N MET A 232 -2.33 -11.94 -4.32
CA MET A 232 -2.23 -12.88 -5.43
C MET A 232 -3.49 -13.75 -5.52
N PHE A 233 -3.98 -14.24 -4.38
CA PHE A 233 -5.27 -14.95 -4.30
C PHE A 233 -6.40 -14.08 -4.85
N GLU A 234 -6.54 -12.85 -4.38
CA GLU A 234 -7.62 -11.94 -4.80
C GLU A 234 -7.56 -11.61 -6.29
N VAL A 235 -6.35 -11.34 -6.80
CA VAL A 235 -6.11 -11.02 -8.22
C VAL A 235 -6.35 -12.22 -9.13
N LEU A 236 -5.99 -13.44 -8.74
CA LEU A 236 -6.14 -14.61 -9.63
C LEU A 236 -7.51 -15.28 -9.51
N SER A 237 -8.09 -15.33 -8.30
CA SER A 237 -9.41 -15.93 -8.09
C SER A 237 -10.56 -14.96 -8.37
N GLY A 238 -10.31 -13.65 -8.22
CA GLY A 238 -11.37 -12.64 -8.22
C GLY A 238 -12.18 -12.59 -6.92
N ASP A 239 -11.80 -13.35 -5.89
CA ASP A 239 -12.51 -13.43 -4.61
C ASP A 239 -11.64 -12.91 -3.44
N ILE A 240 -12.30 -12.41 -2.40
CA ILE A 240 -11.63 -11.89 -1.22
C ILE A 240 -11.12 -13.06 -0.35
N PRO A 241 -9.91 -13.01 0.22
CA PRO A 241 -9.45 -14.04 1.16
C PRO A 241 -10.44 -14.25 2.32
N TRP A 242 -10.88 -15.50 2.49
CA TRP A 242 -11.91 -15.91 3.46
C TRP A 242 -13.25 -15.18 3.30
N ASN A 243 -13.71 -14.91 2.07
CA ASN A 243 -14.91 -14.10 1.79
C ASN A 243 -16.16 -14.55 2.58
N ASP A 244 -16.28 -15.86 2.84
CA ASP A 244 -17.40 -16.47 3.59
C ASP A 244 -17.27 -16.39 5.13
N LYS A 245 -16.21 -15.76 5.65
CA LYS A 245 -15.92 -15.65 7.08
C LYS A 245 -16.07 -14.21 7.56
N THR A 246 -16.50 -14.04 8.81
CA THR A 246 -16.45 -12.74 9.52
C THR A 246 -15.01 -12.39 9.90
N THR A 247 -14.73 -11.11 10.18
CA THR A 247 -13.38 -10.68 10.61
C THR A 247 -12.90 -11.45 11.85
N TYR A 248 -13.76 -11.69 12.84
CA TYR A 248 -13.40 -12.48 14.02
C TYR A 248 -13.02 -13.93 13.67
N GLN A 249 -13.78 -14.56 12.77
CA GLN A 249 -13.45 -15.91 12.30
C GLN A 249 -12.11 -15.93 11.55
N VAL A 250 -11.83 -14.93 10.71
CA VAL A 250 -10.53 -14.81 10.03
C VAL A 250 -9.38 -14.68 11.02
N VAL A 251 -9.52 -13.83 12.05
CA VAL A 251 -8.51 -13.71 13.12
C VAL A 251 -8.29 -15.04 13.81
N ALA A 252 -9.36 -15.74 14.20
CA ALA A 252 -9.27 -17.04 14.86
C ALA A 252 -8.61 -18.11 13.98
N LEU A 253 -8.97 -18.18 12.70
CA LEU A 253 -8.37 -19.12 11.73
C LEU A 253 -6.87 -18.87 11.55
N LYS A 254 -6.44 -17.60 11.53
CA LYS A 254 -5.03 -17.23 11.38
C LYS A 254 -4.19 -17.49 12.63
N LEU A 255 -4.71 -17.08 13.80
CA LEU A 255 -3.96 -17.11 15.06
C LEU A 255 -3.98 -18.47 15.75
N HIS A 256 -5.07 -19.23 15.60
CA HIS A 256 -5.26 -20.48 16.35
C HIS A 256 -5.29 -21.73 15.47
N ALA A 257 -5.90 -21.65 14.28
CA ALA A 257 -5.99 -22.81 13.38
C ALA A 257 -4.86 -22.86 12.34
N HIS A 258 -4.11 -21.76 12.15
CA HIS A 258 -3.13 -21.57 11.09
C HIS A 258 -3.65 -21.97 9.69
N GLN A 259 -4.93 -21.71 9.44
CA GLN A 259 -5.62 -22.16 8.25
C GLN A 259 -5.62 -21.07 7.16
N PRO A 260 -5.02 -21.31 5.98
CA PRO A 260 -5.10 -20.39 4.84
C PRO A 260 -6.53 -20.33 4.26
N PRO A 261 -6.82 -19.42 3.30
CA PRO A 261 -8.09 -19.45 2.57
C PRO A 261 -8.29 -20.81 1.89
N SER A 262 -9.53 -21.20 1.66
CA SER A 262 -9.82 -22.38 0.85
C SER A 262 -9.39 -22.14 -0.59
N ARG A 263 -8.86 -23.17 -1.24
CA ARG A 263 -8.52 -23.11 -2.66
C ARG A 263 -9.80 -22.81 -3.46
N PRO A 264 -9.80 -21.79 -4.33
CA PRO A 264 -10.98 -21.44 -5.10
C PRO A 264 -11.26 -22.54 -6.13
N ILE A 265 -12.54 -22.84 -6.34
CA ILE A 265 -13.01 -23.83 -7.31
C ILE A 265 -13.54 -23.05 -8.53
N HIS A 266 -13.32 -23.57 -9.74
CA HIS A 266 -13.76 -22.95 -11.00
C HIS A 266 -13.15 -21.57 -11.29
N THR A 267 -11.88 -21.37 -10.96
CA THR A 267 -11.13 -20.14 -11.28
C THR A 267 -9.88 -20.44 -12.11
N ALA A 268 -9.20 -19.40 -12.58
CA ALA A 268 -7.93 -19.51 -13.30
C ALA A 268 -6.73 -19.88 -12.40
N VAL A 269 -6.96 -20.30 -11.15
CA VAL A 269 -5.89 -20.63 -10.19
C VAL A 269 -5.40 -22.06 -10.38
N GLU A 270 -4.34 -22.19 -11.18
CA GLU A 270 -3.59 -23.42 -11.39
C GLU A 270 -2.76 -23.86 -10.17
N ASP A 271 -2.22 -25.08 -10.22
CA ASP A 271 -1.48 -25.71 -9.12
C ASP A 271 -0.20 -24.93 -8.77
N GLU A 272 0.49 -24.39 -9.76
CA GLU A 272 1.71 -23.62 -9.55
C GLU A 272 1.43 -22.27 -8.86
N HIS A 273 0.35 -21.60 -9.25
CA HIS A 273 -0.15 -20.39 -8.60
C HIS A 273 -0.47 -20.66 -7.13
N TRP A 274 -1.23 -21.73 -6.87
CA TRP A 274 -1.63 -22.13 -5.53
C TRP A 274 -0.42 -22.48 -4.66
N THR A 275 0.56 -23.19 -5.23
CA THR A 275 1.79 -23.58 -4.53
C THR A 275 2.56 -22.36 -4.03
N LEU A 276 2.69 -21.30 -4.84
CA LEU A 276 3.34 -20.07 -4.39
C LEU A 276 2.53 -19.38 -3.27
N MET A 277 1.21 -19.28 -3.40
CA MET A 277 0.35 -18.67 -2.36
C MET A 277 0.51 -19.41 -1.01
N VAL A 278 0.45 -20.74 -1.01
CA VAL A 278 0.64 -21.56 0.20
C VAL A 278 2.02 -21.34 0.82
N ARG A 279 3.07 -21.19 0.00
CA ARG A 279 4.41 -20.83 0.49
C ARG A 279 4.43 -19.44 1.14
N CYS A 280 3.75 -18.45 0.55
CA CYS A 280 3.59 -17.12 1.15
C CYS A 280 2.85 -17.15 2.50
N TRP A 281 1.93 -18.09 2.71
CA TRP A 281 1.19 -18.24 3.97
C TRP A 281 1.84 -19.18 4.99
N SER A 282 3.04 -19.69 4.72
CA SER A 282 3.78 -20.55 5.64
C SER A 282 4.31 -19.78 6.87
N SER A 283 5.02 -20.48 7.77
CA SER A 283 5.68 -19.85 8.92
C SER A 283 6.66 -18.76 8.45
N PRO A 284 6.83 -17.64 9.19
CA PRO A 284 7.59 -16.48 8.71
C PRO A 284 8.97 -16.77 8.11
N GLN A 285 9.70 -17.74 8.68
CA GLN A 285 11.06 -18.13 8.26
C GLN A 285 11.09 -18.99 6.97
N ARG A 286 9.95 -19.57 6.58
CA ARG A 286 9.81 -20.41 5.37
C ARG A 286 9.16 -19.69 4.20
N ARG A 287 8.65 -18.47 4.42
CA ARG A 287 8.09 -17.64 3.36
C ARG A 287 9.23 -17.24 2.40
N PRO A 288 8.97 -17.21 1.08
CA PRO A 288 9.98 -16.73 0.13
C PRO A 288 10.29 -15.25 0.40
N SER A 289 11.46 -14.80 -0.02
CA SER A 289 11.73 -13.38 -0.19
C SER A 289 10.88 -12.80 -1.33
N ALA A 290 10.74 -11.47 -1.38
CA ALA A 290 10.02 -10.81 -2.47
C ALA A 290 10.64 -11.15 -3.83
N ARG A 291 11.98 -11.16 -3.92
CA ARG A 291 12.72 -11.56 -5.12
C ARG A 291 12.39 -12.97 -5.57
N GLU A 292 12.43 -13.95 -4.66
CA GLU A 292 12.08 -15.33 -4.99
C GLU A 292 10.63 -15.46 -5.45
N ALA A 293 9.70 -14.75 -4.81
CA ALA A 293 8.31 -14.74 -5.22
C ALA A 293 8.13 -14.15 -6.64
N VAL A 294 8.80 -13.05 -6.95
CA VAL A 294 8.78 -12.42 -8.28
C VAL A 294 9.33 -13.35 -9.35
N ILE A 295 10.46 -14.02 -9.09
CA ILE A 295 11.06 -14.99 -10.02
C ILE A 295 10.07 -16.12 -10.33
N VAL A 296 9.38 -16.65 -9.32
CA VAL A 296 8.35 -17.69 -9.53
C VAL A 296 7.15 -17.13 -10.31
N VAL A 297 6.70 -15.90 -10.02
CA VAL A 297 5.59 -15.29 -10.79
C VAL A 297 5.94 -15.11 -12.27
N GLN A 298 7.20 -14.83 -12.59
CA GLN A 298 7.65 -14.69 -13.98
C GLN A 298 7.56 -16.00 -14.77
N THR A 299 7.65 -17.16 -14.11
CA THR A 299 7.53 -18.45 -14.82
C THR A 299 6.10 -18.70 -15.27
N PHE A 300 5.09 -18.26 -14.52
CA PHE A 300 3.66 -18.43 -14.86
C PHE A 300 3.31 -17.79 -16.21
N SER A 301 3.87 -16.59 -16.47
CA SER A 301 3.64 -15.87 -17.73
C SER A 301 4.29 -16.53 -18.95
N SER A 302 5.25 -17.44 -18.75
CA SER A 302 5.94 -18.16 -19.82
C SER A 302 5.23 -19.47 -20.19
N SER A 303 4.27 -19.88 -19.38
CA SER A 303 3.50 -21.13 -19.52
C SER A 303 2.06 -20.91 -20.00
N ALA A 304 1.62 -19.65 -20.09
CA ALA A 304 0.34 -19.29 -20.68
C ALA A 304 0.37 -19.52 -22.22
N PRO A 305 -0.54 -20.34 -22.78
CA PRO A 305 -0.59 -20.63 -24.21
C PRO A 305 -0.96 -19.41 -25.08
#